data_AF-A0A8J6PF09-F1
#
_entry.id   AF-A0A8J6PF09-F1
#
_cell.length_a   1.000
_cell.length_b   1.000
_cell.length_c   1.000
_cell.angle_alpha   90.00
_cell.angle_beta   90.00
_cell.angle_gamma   90.00
#
_symmetry.space_group_name_H-M   'P 1'
#
loop_
_entity.id
_entity.type
_entity.pdbx_description
1 polymer ?
#
loop_
_entity_poly.entity_id
_entity_poly.type
_entity_poly.pdbx_seq_one_letter_code
_entity_poly.pdbx_strand_id
1 'polypeptide(L)'
;MKDVQENSKPDSENERPQQFYHGTKANLQSGDLIKPGFQSNYGQRKKAAYVYLTATMDAAIWGAELAVGDCLERIYIVEPTGAIEDDPNLTDKKFPGNPTKSYRTMFPLKVIGEIPKWEGHSPEQLEAMHKHLERLKQLGIEAIED
;
A
#
# COMPACT_ATOMS: atom_id res chain seq x y z
N MET A 1 -20.02 6.53 54.83
CA MET A 1 -19.97 5.54 53.74
C MET A 1 -19.95 6.37 52.45
N LYS A 2 -18.77 6.82 51.99
CA LYS A 2 -17.86 6.15 51.02
C LYS A 2 -18.60 5.86 49.70
N ASP A 3 -18.44 6.75 48.73
CA ASP A 3 -17.68 6.56 47.46
C ASP A 3 -18.65 5.99 46.38
N VAL A 4 -18.65 6.29 45.08
CA VAL A 4 -17.64 6.68 44.10
C VAL A 4 -18.33 7.45 42.96
N GLN A 5 -17.58 8.39 42.40
CA GLN A 5 -17.78 9.13 41.16
C GLN A 5 -17.38 8.25 39.96
N GLU A 6 -18.24 8.08 38.95
CA GLU A 6 -17.79 7.49 37.68
C GLU A 6 -18.12 8.40 36.51
N ASN A 7 -17.15 9.28 36.26
CA ASN A 7 -17.05 10.15 35.12
C ASN A 7 -16.43 9.30 34.00
N SER A 8 -17.25 8.68 33.16
CA SER A 8 -16.77 7.87 32.03
C SER A 8 -16.19 8.80 30.96
N LYS A 9 -14.89 9.05 31.05
CA LYS A 9 -14.09 9.56 29.92
C LYS A 9 -14.17 8.56 28.77
N PRO A 10 -14.31 8.97 27.50
CA PRO A 10 -14.08 8.06 26.40
C PRO A 10 -12.60 7.67 26.37
N ASP A 11 -12.36 6.38 26.16
CA ASP A 11 -11.04 5.76 26.02
C ASP A 11 -10.27 6.40 24.84
N SER A 12 -9.44 7.39 25.16
CA SER A 12 -8.38 7.86 24.28
C SER A 12 -7.19 6.90 24.37
N GLU A 13 -7.40 5.64 23.99
CA GLU A 13 -6.31 4.70 23.75
C GLU A 13 -5.92 4.75 22.28
N ASN A 14 -4.70 5.24 22.04
CA ASN A 14 -3.91 5.01 20.83
C ASN A 14 -4.13 5.93 19.60
N GLU A 15 -4.08 7.25 19.77
CA GLU A 15 -3.80 8.17 18.64
C GLU A 15 -2.30 8.15 18.26
N ARG A 16 -1.76 6.97 17.94
CA ARG A 16 -0.56 6.96 17.10
C ARG A 16 -1.03 7.28 15.68
N PRO A 17 -0.47 8.32 15.02
CA PRO A 17 -0.82 8.59 13.64
C PRO A 17 -0.62 7.32 12.82
N GLN A 18 -1.65 6.94 12.05
CA GLN A 18 -1.60 5.75 11.21
C GLN A 18 -0.45 5.91 10.22
N GLN A 19 0.55 5.04 10.32
CA GLN A 19 1.68 5.02 9.42
C GLN A 19 1.30 4.32 8.12
N PHE A 20 1.66 4.92 6.98
CA PHE A 20 1.47 4.35 5.66
C PHE A 20 2.79 4.04 4.98
N TYR A 21 2.74 3.06 4.09
CA TYR A 21 3.87 2.55 3.35
C TYR A 21 3.59 2.52 1.85
N HIS A 22 4.65 2.70 1.07
CA HIS A 22 4.64 2.55 -0.38
C HIS A 22 5.83 1.67 -0.80
N GLY A 23 5.54 0.48 -1.30
CA GLY A 23 6.53 -0.42 -1.88
C GLY A 23 6.74 -0.10 -3.36
N THR A 24 8.00 0.04 -3.78
CA THR A 24 8.37 0.36 -5.16
C THR A 24 9.82 0.02 -5.45
N LYS A 25 10.23 0.06 -6.73
CA LYS A 25 11.64 0.02 -7.15
C LYS A 25 12.21 1.40 -7.47
N ALA A 26 11.38 2.45 -7.36
CA ALA A 26 11.84 3.82 -7.54
C ALA A 26 12.86 4.22 -6.45
N ASN A 27 13.94 4.89 -6.86
CA ASN A 27 14.93 5.45 -5.95
C ASN A 27 14.51 6.87 -5.55
N LEU A 28 13.93 7.01 -4.36
CA LEU A 28 13.32 8.23 -3.82
C LEU A 28 14.02 8.62 -2.53
N GLN A 29 13.93 9.90 -2.16
CA GLN A 29 14.47 10.46 -0.93
C GLN A 29 13.38 11.08 -0.06
N SER A 30 13.63 11.23 1.23
CA SER A 30 12.73 11.99 2.11
C SER A 30 12.52 13.40 1.57
N GLY A 31 11.26 13.81 1.46
CA GLY A 31 10.84 15.07 0.85
C GLY A 31 10.29 14.92 -0.58
N ASP A 32 10.58 13.82 -1.26
CA ASP A 32 10.07 13.57 -2.61
C ASP A 32 8.55 13.37 -2.63
N LEU A 33 7.93 13.70 -3.76
CA LEU A 33 6.51 13.50 -4.01
C LEU A 33 6.29 12.41 -5.06
N ILE A 34 5.63 11.33 -4.66
CA ILE A 34 5.16 10.27 -5.54
C ILE A 34 3.82 10.73 -6.11
N LYS A 35 3.80 11.09 -7.40
CA LYS A 35 2.61 11.62 -8.07
C LYS A 35 1.94 10.55 -8.92
N PRO A 36 0.62 10.61 -9.13
CA PRO A 36 -0.01 9.84 -10.20
C PRO A 36 0.56 10.24 -11.57
N GLY A 37 0.47 9.35 -12.55
CA GLY A 37 0.89 9.60 -13.93
C GLY A 37 2.22 8.95 -14.35
N PHE A 38 2.88 8.21 -13.46
CA PHE A 38 3.93 7.25 -13.86
C PHE A 38 3.30 5.99 -14.48
N GLN A 39 4.11 5.19 -15.20
CA GLN A 39 3.63 3.90 -15.74
C GLN A 39 3.21 2.99 -14.59
N SER A 40 1.98 2.49 -14.62
CA SER A 40 1.53 1.52 -13.62
C SER A 40 2.40 0.25 -13.61
N ASN A 41 2.62 -0.29 -12.42
CA ASN A 41 3.25 -1.61 -12.23
C ASN A 41 2.34 -2.76 -12.69
N TYR A 42 1.04 -2.51 -12.91
CA TYR A 42 0.04 -3.51 -13.27
C TYR A 42 -0.68 -3.13 -14.59
N GLY A 43 -1.20 -4.13 -15.31
CA GLY A 43 -1.99 -3.90 -16.53
C GLY A 43 -1.21 -3.36 -17.75
N GLN A 44 -1.88 -2.53 -18.57
CA GLN A 44 -1.38 -2.03 -19.87
C GLN A 44 -0.41 -0.84 -19.78
N ARG A 45 0.18 -0.55 -18.60
CA ARG A 45 1.12 0.57 -18.40
C ARG A 45 0.55 1.93 -18.82
N LYS A 46 -0.75 2.15 -18.62
CA LYS A 46 -1.36 3.48 -18.77
C LYS A 46 -0.75 4.43 -17.71
N LYS A 47 -0.88 5.73 -17.93
CA LYS A 47 -0.58 6.72 -16.88
C LYS A 47 -1.47 6.41 -15.69
N ALA A 48 -0.89 5.96 -14.58
CA ALA A 48 -1.65 5.57 -13.41
C ALA A 48 -2.44 6.78 -12.89
N ALA A 49 -3.77 6.67 -12.84
CA ALA A 49 -4.63 7.71 -12.26
C ALA A 49 -4.44 7.82 -10.74
N TYR A 50 -3.94 6.75 -10.12
CA TYR A 50 -3.77 6.63 -8.67
C TYR A 50 -2.35 6.24 -8.27
N VAL A 51 -1.98 6.59 -7.04
CA VAL A 51 -0.83 6.06 -6.32
C VAL A 51 -1.35 5.19 -5.18
N TYR A 52 -0.73 4.03 -4.98
CA TYR A 52 -1.14 3.06 -3.97
C TYR A 52 -0.32 3.21 -2.68
N LEU A 53 -0.99 3.03 -1.54
CA LEU A 53 -0.38 3.04 -0.22
C LEU A 53 -1.08 2.02 0.68
N THR A 54 -0.41 1.58 1.74
CA THR A 54 -0.98 0.60 2.67
C THR A 54 -0.59 0.90 4.10
N ALA A 55 -1.45 0.51 5.04
CA ALA A 55 -1.18 0.55 6.47
C ALA A 55 -0.56 -0.75 7.01
N THR A 56 -0.24 -1.73 6.16
CA THR A 56 0.42 -2.99 6.55
C THR A 56 1.76 -3.18 5.85
N MET A 57 2.75 -3.73 6.57
CA MET A 57 4.08 -4.00 6.02
C MET A 57 4.03 -5.08 4.94
N ASP A 58 3.25 -6.14 5.16
CA ASP A 58 3.10 -7.27 4.23
C ASP A 58 2.65 -6.81 2.82
N ALA A 59 1.62 -5.97 2.75
CA ALA A 59 1.17 -5.40 1.47
C ALA A 59 2.22 -4.46 0.84
N ALA A 60 3.02 -3.78 1.66
CA ALA A 60 4.09 -2.91 1.15
C ALA A 60 5.25 -3.73 0.58
N ILE A 61 5.57 -4.86 1.21
CA ILE A 61 6.55 -5.83 0.71
C ILE A 61 6.10 -6.36 -0.65
N TRP A 62 4.85 -6.81 -0.78
CA TRP A 62 4.29 -7.21 -2.08
C TRP A 62 4.39 -6.09 -3.13
N GLY A 63 4.08 -4.85 -2.74
CA GLY A 63 4.21 -3.70 -3.63
C GLY A 63 5.65 -3.48 -4.12
N ALA A 64 6.65 -3.71 -3.27
CA ALA A 64 8.05 -3.57 -3.63
C ALA A 64 8.54 -4.71 -4.53
N GLU A 65 8.23 -5.96 -4.16
CA GLU A 65 8.68 -7.16 -4.88
C GLU A 65 8.01 -7.30 -6.26
N LEU A 66 6.74 -6.93 -6.37
CA LEU A 66 5.98 -7.00 -7.63
C LEU A 66 6.15 -5.73 -8.49
N ALA A 67 6.81 -4.69 -7.99
CA ALA A 67 7.04 -3.48 -8.76
C ALA A 67 7.88 -3.76 -10.02
N VAL A 68 7.55 -3.03 -11.08
CA VAL A 68 8.24 -3.15 -12.37
C VAL A 68 9.50 -2.30 -12.34
N GLY A 69 10.60 -2.87 -12.82
CA GLY A 69 11.89 -2.20 -12.94
C GLY A 69 13.04 -3.09 -12.48
N ASP A 70 14.25 -2.70 -12.89
CA ASP A 70 15.49 -3.41 -12.58
C ASP A 70 16.23 -2.82 -11.35
N CYS A 71 15.66 -1.79 -10.74
CA CYS A 71 16.18 -1.20 -9.52
C CYS A 71 15.81 -2.05 -8.29
N LEU A 72 16.55 -1.85 -7.20
CA LEU A 72 16.31 -2.55 -5.93
C LEU A 72 14.92 -2.24 -5.37
N GLU A 73 14.29 -3.25 -4.78
CA GLU A 73 13.05 -3.13 -4.02
C GLU A 73 13.24 -2.22 -2.80
N ARG A 74 12.32 -1.29 -2.60
CA ARG A 74 12.34 -0.32 -1.50
C ARG A 74 10.95 -0.14 -0.92
N ILE A 75 10.90 0.14 0.38
CA ILE A 75 9.66 0.46 1.09
C ILE A 75 9.83 1.82 1.74
N TYR A 76 8.99 2.77 1.34
CA TYR A 76 8.98 4.12 1.88
C TYR A 76 7.86 4.30 2.89
N ILE A 77 8.14 5.09 3.92
CA ILE A 77 7.11 5.65 4.79
C ILE A 77 6.59 6.90 4.12
N VAL A 78 5.27 6.99 3.96
CA VAL A 78 4.63 8.05 3.20
C VAL A 78 3.50 8.73 3.95
N GLU A 79 3.29 10.00 3.65
CA GLU A 79 2.12 10.77 4.08
C GLU A 79 1.27 11.14 2.86
N PRO A 80 -0.04 10.83 2.86
CA PRO A 80 -0.92 11.30 1.82
C PRO A 80 -1.10 12.81 1.93
N THR A 81 -1.00 13.52 0.80
CA THR A 81 -1.22 14.99 0.76
C THR A 81 -2.69 15.37 0.56
N GLY A 82 -3.57 14.37 0.44
CA GLY A 82 -5.02 14.54 0.27
C GLY A 82 -5.78 13.27 0.63
N ALA A 83 -7.02 13.17 0.16
CA ALA A 83 -7.90 12.05 0.49
C ALA A 83 -7.35 10.72 -0.06
N ILE A 84 -7.59 9.64 0.70
CA ILE A 84 -7.31 8.26 0.31
C ILE A 84 -8.63 7.49 0.29
N GLU A 85 -8.71 6.47 -0.55
CA GLU A 85 -9.86 5.56 -0.63
C GLU A 85 -9.38 4.11 -0.62
N ASP A 86 -10.26 3.19 -0.23
CA ASP A 86 -9.96 1.76 -0.24
C ASP A 86 -9.58 1.29 -1.65
N ASP A 87 -8.56 0.43 -1.75
CA ASP A 87 -8.15 -0.14 -3.03
C ASP A 87 -9.20 -1.15 -3.51
N PRO A 88 -9.91 -0.90 -4.63
CA PRO A 88 -10.93 -1.79 -5.14
C PRO A 88 -10.34 -3.10 -5.68
N ASN A 89 -9.03 -3.24 -5.83
CA ASN A 89 -8.37 -4.50 -6.23
C ASN A 89 -8.23 -5.48 -5.07
N LEU A 90 -8.23 -4.99 -3.82
CA LEU A 90 -7.96 -5.78 -2.63
C LEU A 90 -9.12 -5.77 -1.63
N THR A 91 -9.99 -4.77 -1.71
CA THR A 91 -11.17 -4.62 -0.85
C THR A 91 -12.36 -5.40 -1.40
N ASP A 92 -13.08 -6.11 -0.52
CA ASP A 92 -14.28 -6.89 -0.85
C ASP A 92 -14.11 -7.92 -1.99
N LYS A 93 -12.89 -8.43 -2.19
CA LYS A 93 -12.61 -9.48 -3.19
C LYS A 93 -12.70 -10.88 -2.61
N LYS A 94 -11.71 -11.26 -1.81
CA LYS A 94 -11.62 -12.60 -1.20
C LYS A 94 -12.24 -12.64 0.19
N PHE A 95 -12.19 -11.52 0.90
CA PHE A 95 -12.70 -11.34 2.25
C PHE A 95 -13.50 -10.02 2.31
N PRO A 96 -14.51 -9.92 3.18
CA PRO A 96 -15.26 -8.68 3.36
C PRO A 96 -14.39 -7.58 3.96
N GLY A 97 -14.57 -6.35 3.48
CA GLY A 97 -13.82 -5.16 3.88
C GLY A 97 -12.40 -5.09 3.32
N ASN A 98 -11.56 -4.29 3.98
CA ASN A 98 -10.17 -4.03 3.61
C ASN A 98 -9.17 -4.59 4.66
N PRO A 99 -9.03 -5.93 4.77
CA PRO A 99 -8.17 -6.53 5.80
C PRO A 99 -6.68 -6.24 5.58
N THR A 100 -6.26 -6.04 4.34
CA THR A 100 -4.88 -5.67 3.98
C THR A 100 -4.59 -4.20 4.24
N LYS A 101 -5.62 -3.40 4.57
CA LYS A 101 -5.58 -1.95 4.75
C LYS A 101 -4.84 -1.26 3.59
N SER A 102 -5.21 -1.65 2.38
CA SER A 102 -4.63 -1.14 1.13
C SER A 102 -5.53 -0.06 0.55
N TYR A 103 -4.92 1.03 0.11
CA TYR A 103 -5.61 2.24 -0.32
C TYR A 103 -5.01 2.75 -1.63
N ARG A 104 -5.75 3.64 -2.29
CA ARG A 104 -5.28 4.39 -3.44
C ARG A 104 -5.63 5.88 -3.29
N THR A 105 -4.90 6.74 -3.99
CA THR A 105 -5.16 8.20 -4.00
C THR A 105 -4.77 8.85 -5.32
N MET A 106 -5.53 9.88 -5.72
CA MET A 106 -5.18 10.77 -6.82
C MET A 106 -4.26 11.92 -6.38
N PHE A 107 -4.02 12.08 -5.07
CA PHE A 107 -3.14 13.11 -4.55
C PHE A 107 -1.71 12.56 -4.41
N PRO A 108 -0.68 13.41 -4.50
CA PRO A 108 0.68 12.96 -4.27
C PRO A 108 0.89 12.36 -2.88
N LEU A 109 1.79 11.38 -2.78
CA LEU A 109 2.31 10.89 -1.50
C LEU A 109 3.66 11.54 -1.23
N LYS A 110 3.85 12.09 -0.03
CA LYS A 110 5.13 12.62 0.40
C LYS A 110 5.94 11.54 1.08
N VAL A 111 7.17 11.30 0.62
CA VAL A 111 8.12 10.41 1.28
C VAL A 111 8.63 11.10 2.53
N ILE A 112 8.45 10.47 3.69
CA ILE A 112 8.97 10.98 4.97
C ILE A 112 10.12 10.12 5.52
N GLY A 113 10.28 8.90 5.01
CA GLY A 113 11.41 8.02 5.34
C GLY A 113 11.44 6.76 4.49
N GLU A 114 12.45 5.92 4.73
CA GLU A 114 12.63 4.61 4.11
C GLU A 114 12.76 3.55 5.21
N ILE A 115 12.24 2.35 4.96
CA ILE A 115 12.43 1.19 5.82
C ILE A 115 13.68 0.43 5.34
N PRO A 116 14.81 0.52 6.04
CA PRO A 116 16.09 0.00 5.53
C PRO A 116 16.23 -1.53 5.66
N LYS A 117 15.39 -2.17 6.49
CA LYS A 117 15.45 -3.61 6.75
C LYS A 117 14.03 -4.16 6.86
N TRP A 118 13.72 -5.08 5.97
CA TRP A 118 12.49 -5.85 5.94
C TRP A 118 12.80 -7.24 5.38
N GLU A 119 12.00 -8.21 5.77
CA GLU A 119 12.11 -9.58 5.28
C GLU A 119 11.10 -9.75 4.15
N GLY A 120 11.60 -10.15 2.98
CA GLY A 120 10.76 -10.42 1.82
C GLY A 120 10.04 -11.76 1.92
N HIS A 121 9.17 -12.03 0.96
CA HIS A 121 8.51 -13.33 0.84
C HIS A 121 9.49 -14.41 0.41
N SER A 122 9.14 -15.67 0.68
CA SER A 122 9.96 -16.79 0.20
C SER A 122 9.99 -16.84 -1.33
N PRO A 123 11.06 -17.36 -1.95
CA PRO A 123 11.13 -17.52 -3.40
C PRO A 123 9.93 -18.29 -3.98
N GLU A 124 9.45 -19.31 -3.26
CA GLU A 124 8.29 -20.12 -3.65
C GLU A 124 6.99 -19.31 -3.61
N GLN A 125 6.81 -18.44 -2.61
CA GLN A 125 5.66 -17.54 -2.51
C GLN A 125 5.66 -16.52 -3.65
N LEU A 126 6.82 -15.93 -3.94
CA LEU A 126 7.00 -14.99 -5.06
C LEU A 126 6.68 -15.65 -6.39
N GLU A 127 7.23 -16.84 -6.65
CA GLU A 127 6.98 -17.58 -7.89
C GLU A 127 5.50 -17.94 -8.04
N ALA A 128 4.85 -18.38 -6.96
CA ALA A 128 3.42 -18.68 -6.96
C ALA A 128 2.58 -17.44 -7.27
N MET A 129 2.94 -16.28 -6.72
CA MET A 129 2.25 -15.01 -6.98
C MET A 129 2.44 -14.57 -8.44
N HIS A 130 3.66 -14.64 -8.99
CA HIS A 130 3.90 -14.31 -10.39
C HIS A 130 3.08 -15.18 -11.34
N LYS A 131 3.04 -16.50 -11.10
CA LYS A 131 2.19 -17.43 -11.87
C LYS A 131 0.70 -17.09 -11.76
N HIS A 132 0.26 -16.68 -10.57
CA HIS A 132 -1.13 -16.26 -10.36
C HIS A 132 -1.46 -15.01 -11.18
N LEU A 133 -0.61 -13.98 -11.13
CA LEU A 133 -0.78 -12.75 -11.89
C LEU A 133 -0.74 -13.00 -13.41
N GLU A 134 0.14 -13.88 -13.88
CA GLU A 134 0.20 -14.25 -15.30
C GLU A 134 -1.09 -14.96 -15.75
N ARG A 135 -1.63 -15.85 -14.92
CA ARG A 135 -2.92 -16.51 -15.20
C ARG A 135 -4.07 -15.50 -15.26
N LEU A 136 -4.13 -14.53 -14.34
CA LEU A 136 -5.15 -13.48 -14.36
C LEU A 136 -5.07 -12.66 -15.65
N LYS A 137 -3.86 -12.30 -16.07
CA LYS A 137 -3.60 -11.61 -17.35
C LYS A 137 -4.08 -12.42 -18.56
N GLN A 138 -3.82 -13.73 -18.58
CA GLN A 138 -4.30 -14.62 -19.66
C GLN A 138 -5.83 -14.72 -19.71
N LEU A 139 -6.50 -14.57 -18.56
CA LEU A 139 -7.97 -14.54 -18.45
C LEU A 139 -8.57 -13.15 -18.76
N GLY A 140 -7.74 -12.15 -19.06
CA GLY A 140 -8.19 -10.77 -19.31
C GLY A 140 -8.64 -10.04 -18.05
N ILE A 141 -8.31 -10.55 -16.86
CA ILE A 141 -8.59 -9.88 -15.58
C ILE A 141 -7.44 -8.91 -15.31
N GLU A 142 -7.70 -7.62 -15.51
CA GLU A 142 -6.74 -6.55 -15.26
C GLU A 142 -7.04 -5.83 -13.93
N ALA A 143 -6.06 -5.08 -13.43
CA ALA A 143 -6.24 -4.21 -12.27
C ALA A 143 -7.27 -3.10 -12.60
N ILE A 144 -8.13 -2.80 -11.63
CA ILE A 144 -9.11 -1.73 -11.72
C ILE A 144 -8.38 -0.41 -11.44
N GLU A 145 -8.15 0.37 -12.50
CA GLU A 145 -7.47 1.67 -12.44
C GLU A 145 -8.39 2.87 -12.74
N ASP A 146 -9.70 2.64 -12.85
CA ASP A 146 -10.73 3.66 -13.07
C ASP A 146 -11.10 4.40 -11.76
#